data_AF-A0A498LHY2-F1
#
_entry.id   AF-A0A498LHY2-F1
#
_cell.length_a   1.000
_cell.length_b   1.000
_cell.length_c   1.000
_cell.angle_alpha   90.00
_cell.angle_beta   90.00
_cell.angle_gamma   90.00
#
_symmetry.space_group_name_H-M   'P 1'
#
loop_
_entity.id
_entity.type
_entity.pdbx_description
1 polymer ?
#
loop_
_entity_poly.entity_id
_entity_poly.type
_entity_poly.pdbx_seq_one_letter_code
_entity_poly.pdbx_strand_id
1 'polypeptide(L)'
;MIATISKSVEFNAAEIKECKQKCGVLEKQAAALVKSSEDLKRYKRRWNLLIKGLKELADEDARKEAIELLGNIAPHLAQKLEDVVDSVHRLGKKEMENTVK
;
A
#
# COMPACT_ATOMS: atom_id res chain seq x y z
N MET A 1 -34.02 -46.19 -6.62
CA MET A 1 -33.98 -44.81 -7.19
C MET A 1 -34.18 -43.74 -6.11
N ILE A 2 -35.30 -43.74 -5.37
CA ILE A 2 -35.57 -42.77 -4.28
C ILE A 2 -34.49 -42.79 -3.18
N ALA A 3 -34.11 -43.98 -2.68
CA ALA A 3 -33.08 -44.09 -1.64
C ALA A 3 -31.69 -43.59 -2.09
N THR A 4 -31.35 -43.79 -3.37
CA THR A 4 -30.11 -43.30 -3.96
C THR A 4 -30.10 -41.77 -4.02
N ILE A 5 -31.23 -41.16 -4.40
CA ILE A 5 -31.41 -39.71 -4.44
C ILE A 5 -31.32 -39.11 -3.04
N SER A 6 -31.98 -39.68 -2.02
CA SER A 6 -31.87 -39.21 -0.63
C SER A 6 -30.42 -39.19 -0.14
N LYS A 7 -29.67 -40.26 -0.37
CA LYS A 7 -28.27 -40.35 0.07
C LYS A 7 -27.39 -39.29 -0.59
N SER A 8 -27.61 -39.01 -1.88
CA SER A 8 -26.90 -37.93 -2.59
C SER A 8 -27.27 -36.54 -2.06
N VAL A 9 -28.54 -36.31 -1.70
CA VAL A 9 -28.99 -35.04 -1.11
C VAL A 9 -28.35 -34.81 0.26
N GLU A 10 -28.31 -35.83 1.11
CA GLU A 10 -27.65 -35.76 2.43
C GLU A 10 -26.16 -35.47 2.32
N PHE A 11 -25.47 -36.16 1.40
CA PHE A 11 -24.06 -35.92 1.11
C PHE A 11 -23.81 -34.48 0.63
N ASN A 12 -24.58 -34.02 -0.36
CA ASN A 12 -24.45 -32.65 -0.87
C ASN A 12 -24.75 -31.60 0.22
N ALA A 13 -25.72 -31.85 1.10
CA ALA A 13 -26.04 -30.96 2.21
C ALA A 13 -24.87 -30.85 3.21
N ALA A 14 -24.20 -31.97 3.49
CA ALA A 14 -22.99 -31.99 4.32
C ALA A 14 -21.84 -31.22 3.67
N GLU A 15 -21.57 -31.47 2.39
CA GLU A 15 -20.52 -30.77 1.62
C GLU A 15 -20.79 -29.25 1.54
N ILE A 16 -22.05 -28.85 1.30
CA ILE A 16 -22.43 -27.43 1.27
C ILE A 16 -22.22 -26.80 2.65
N LYS A 17 -22.53 -27.51 3.73
CA LYS A 17 -22.33 -27.01 5.10
C LYS A 17 -20.85 -26.82 5.39
N GLU A 18 -20.01 -27.79 5.05
CA GLU A 18 -18.56 -27.71 5.23
C GLU A 18 -17.97 -26.57 4.37
N CYS A 19 -18.41 -26.44 3.12
CA CYS A 19 -18.00 -25.36 2.22
C CYS A 19 -18.33 -23.98 2.83
N LYS A 20 -19.56 -23.78 3.33
CA LYS A 20 -19.96 -22.53 4.00
C LYS A 20 -19.09 -22.22 5.22
N GLN A 21 -18.73 -23.24 6.00
CA GLN A 21 -17.84 -23.07 7.15
C GLN A 21 -16.44 -22.62 6.70
N LYS A 22 -15.87 -23.27 5.68
CA LYS A 22 -14.57 -22.88 5.11
C LYS A 22 -14.60 -21.46 4.56
N CYS A 23 -15.66 -21.07 3.84
CA CYS A 23 -15.84 -19.71 3.36
C CYS A 23 -15.85 -18.70 4.52
N GLY A 24 -16.61 -18.95 5.59
CA GLY A 24 -16.65 -18.04 6.74
C GLY A 24 -15.31 -17.93 7.48
N VAL A 25 -14.50 -18.99 7.50
CA VAL A 25 -13.13 -18.94 8.04
C VAL A 25 -12.22 -18.10 7.15
N LEU A 26 -12.26 -18.33 5.84
CA LEU A 26 -11.45 -17.58 4.87
C LEU A 26 -11.79 -16.10 4.84
N GLU A 27 -13.08 -15.74 4.92
CA GLU A 27 -13.53 -14.34 5.01
C GLU A 27 -12.94 -13.64 6.23
N LYS A 28 -12.94 -14.31 7.40
CA LYS A 28 -12.34 -13.76 8.62
C LYS A 28 -10.82 -13.59 8.49
N GLN A 29 -10.14 -14.57 7.90
CA GLN A 29 -8.70 -14.49 7.67
C GLN A 29 -8.34 -13.38 6.68
N ALA A 30 -9.10 -13.26 5.58
CA ALA A 30 -8.94 -12.19 4.61
C ALA A 30 -9.13 -10.81 5.26
N ALA A 31 -10.19 -10.63 6.06
CA ALA A 31 -10.44 -9.39 6.78
C ALA A 31 -9.29 -9.05 7.76
N ALA A 32 -8.79 -10.04 8.50
CA ALA A 32 -7.67 -9.86 9.42
C ALA A 32 -6.36 -9.47 8.68
N LEU A 33 -6.07 -10.12 7.55
CA LEU A 33 -4.90 -9.83 6.72
C LEU A 33 -4.99 -8.44 6.10
N VAL A 34 -6.15 -8.04 5.60
CA VAL A 34 -6.38 -6.68 5.05
C VAL A 34 -6.10 -5.64 6.12
N LYS A 35 -6.67 -5.80 7.32
CA LYS A 35 -6.45 -4.88 8.45
C LYS A 35 -4.96 -4.80 8.83
N SER A 36 -4.30 -5.95 8.98
CA SER A 36 -2.87 -5.97 9.30
C SER A 36 -2.02 -5.31 8.20
N SER A 37 -2.38 -5.48 6.93
CA SER A 37 -1.70 -4.83 5.80
C SER A 37 -1.85 -3.32 5.86
N GLU A 38 -3.04 -2.81 6.18
CA GLU A 38 -3.31 -1.38 6.32
C GLU A 38 -2.54 -0.77 7.49
N ASP A 39 -2.52 -1.45 8.64
CA ASP A 39 -1.76 -1.01 9.82
C ASP A 39 -0.25 -0.96 9.52
N LEU A 40 0.29 -1.98 8.84
CA LEU A 40 1.69 -1.99 8.42
C LEU A 40 2.01 -0.88 7.41
N LYS A 41 1.13 -0.64 6.43
CA LYS A 41 1.29 0.48 5.48
C LYS A 41 1.28 1.82 6.20
N ARG A 42 0.38 2.02 7.16
CA ARG A 42 0.29 3.23 7.97
C ARG A 42 1.54 3.42 8.81
N TYR A 43 2.01 2.36 9.47
CA TYR A 43 3.21 2.40 10.30
C TYR A 43 4.45 2.74 9.47
N LYS A 44 4.63 2.10 8.30
CA LYS A 44 5.73 2.39 7.38
C LYS A 44 5.72 3.82 6.85
N ARG A 45 4.53 4.41 6.65
CA ARG A 45 4.37 5.78 6.14
C ARG A 45 4.37 6.86 7.22
N ARG A 46 4.38 6.50 8.51
CA ARG A 46 4.26 7.46 9.63
C ARG A 46 5.32 8.56 9.57
N TRP A 47 6.51 8.23 9.10
CA TRP A 47 7.65 9.15 9.00
C TRP A 47 7.89 9.63 7.57
N ASN A 48 7.06 9.22 6.61
CA ASN A 48 7.19 9.65 5.22
C ASN A 48 6.52 11.01 5.05
N LEU A 49 7.23 11.95 4.44
CA LEU A 49 6.70 13.24 4.01
C LEU A 49 6.40 13.20 2.52
N LEU A 50 5.21 13.66 2.12
CA LEU A 50 4.86 13.86 0.72
C LEU A 50 5.05 15.33 0.34
N ILE A 51 5.98 15.60 -0.56
CA ILE A 51 6.21 16.92 -1.13
C ILE A 51 5.48 17.02 -2.47
N LYS A 52 4.66 18.05 -2.66
CA LYS A 52 3.89 18.29 -3.89
C LYS A 52 4.37 19.56 -4.58
N GLY A 53 4.26 19.60 -5.90
CA GLY A 53 4.58 20.79 -6.70
C GLY A 53 6.06 20.99 -7.02
N LEU A 54 6.92 20.01 -6.71
CA LEU A 54 8.31 20.00 -7.19
C LEU A 54 8.33 19.60 -8.67
N LYS A 55 8.85 20.48 -9.53
CA LYS A 55 9.07 20.20 -10.95
C LYS A 55 10.05 19.03 -11.11
N GLU A 56 9.80 18.15 -12.07
CA GLU A 56 10.73 17.06 -12.40
C GLU A 56 11.75 17.56 -13.42
N LEU A 57 13.04 17.30 -13.17
CA LEU A 57 14.12 17.60 -14.10
C LEU A 57 14.78 16.31 -14.63
N ALA A 58 15.43 16.40 -15.79
CA ALA A 58 16.29 15.31 -16.26
C ALA A 58 17.55 15.27 -15.38
N ASP A 59 17.92 14.07 -14.93
CA ASP A 59 19.07 13.82 -14.05
C ASP A 59 19.06 14.57 -12.70
N GLU A 60 17.86 14.79 -12.15
CA GLU A 60 17.72 15.43 -10.84
C GLU A 60 18.26 14.56 -9.68
N ASP A 61 18.84 15.23 -8.69
CA ASP A 61 19.07 14.65 -7.37
C ASP A 61 17.89 15.02 -6.46
N ALA A 62 16.85 14.19 -6.50
CA ALA A 62 15.63 14.39 -5.72
C ALA A 62 15.89 14.51 -4.21
N ARG A 63 16.95 13.87 -3.69
CA ARG A 63 17.31 13.94 -2.27
C ARG A 63 17.88 15.31 -1.94
N LYS A 64 18.81 15.79 -2.76
CA LYS A 64 19.40 17.12 -2.60
C LYS A 64 18.33 18.22 -2.65
N GLU A 65 17.45 18.19 -3.64
CA GLU A 65 16.36 19.17 -3.75
C GLU A 65 15.43 19.15 -2.53
N ALA A 66 15.08 17.96 -2.04
CA ALA A 66 14.24 17.84 -0.85
C ALA A 66 14.93 18.39 0.42
N ILE A 67 16.24 18.12 0.59
CA ILE A 67 17.03 18.63 1.71
C ILE A 67 17.15 20.15 1.65
N GLU A 68 17.43 20.72 0.47
CA GLU A 68 17.50 22.17 0.27
C GLU A 68 16.15 22.83 0.61
N LEU A 69 15.04 22.25 0.14
CA LEU A 69 13.70 22.74 0.46
C LEU A 69 13.41 22.68 1.97
N LEU A 70 13.71 21.56 2.62
CA LEU A 70 13.52 21.39 4.06
C LEU A 70 14.42 22.34 4.86
N GLY A 71 15.65 22.59 4.40
CA GLY A 71 16.59 23.53 5.01
C GLY A 71 16.09 24.98 4.92
N ASN A 72 15.46 25.35 3.82
CA ASN A 72 14.83 26.67 3.66
C ASN A 72 13.62 26.84 4.61
N ILE A 73 12.85 25.78 4.85
CA ILE A 73 11.69 25.81 5.75
C ILE A 73 12.12 25.82 7.23
N ALA A 74 13.12 25.00 7.58
CA ALA A 74 13.62 24.85 8.94
C ALA A 74 15.15 24.99 8.99
N PRO A 75 15.69 26.23 8.91
CA PRO A 75 17.14 26.46 8.84
C PRO A 75 17.91 25.93 10.05
N HIS A 76 17.29 25.92 11.23
CA HIS A 76 17.86 25.38 12.46
C HIS A 76 18.13 23.85 12.40
N LEU A 77 17.52 23.14 11.45
CA LEU A 77 17.74 21.71 11.22
C LEU A 77 18.68 21.44 10.04
N ALA A 78 19.05 22.46 9.25
CA ALA A 78 19.73 22.27 7.97
C ALA A 78 20.97 21.37 8.04
N GLN A 79 21.79 21.54 9.09
CA GLN A 79 22.99 20.71 9.30
C GLN A 79 22.70 19.24 9.60
N LYS A 80 21.51 18.91 10.10
CA LYS A 80 21.10 17.55 10.48
C LYS A 80 20.25 16.87 9.41
N LEU A 81 19.75 17.60 8.41
CA LEU A 81 18.86 17.03 7.39
C LEU A 81 19.54 15.94 6.57
N GLU A 82 20.85 16.08 6.33
CA GLU A 82 21.65 15.06 5.66
C GLU A 82 21.66 13.71 6.41
N ASP A 83 21.59 13.72 7.75
CA ASP A 83 21.60 12.50 8.55
C ASP A 83 20.19 11.96 8.81
N VAL A 84 19.19 12.85 8.91
CA VAL A 84 17.81 12.50 9.29
C VAL A 84 16.98 12.04 8.08
N VAL A 85 17.29 12.52 6.88
CA VAL A 85 16.61 12.12 5.65
C VAL A 85 17.23 10.83 5.10
N ASP A 86 16.58 9.71 5.42
CA ASP A 86 17.02 8.37 5.00
C ASP A 86 16.89 8.14 3.49
N SER A 87 15.67 8.24 2.94
CA SER A 87 15.42 8.00 1.52
C SER A 87 14.42 8.98 0.91
N VAL A 88 14.69 9.37 -0.34
CA VAL A 88 13.82 10.26 -1.14
C VAL A 88 13.68 9.68 -2.53
N HIS A 89 12.46 9.68 -3.07
CA HIS A 89 12.18 9.22 -4.42
C HIS A 89 10.92 9.90 -4.96
N ARG A 90 10.84 10.04 -6.28
CA ARG A 90 9.62 10.44 -6.97
C ARG A 90 8.57 9.34 -6.87
N LEU A 91 7.31 9.74 -6.79
CA LEU A 91 6.17 8.82 -6.76
C LEU A 91 5.45 8.87 -8.09
N GLY A 92 5.21 7.70 -8.69
CA GLY A 92 4.49 7.58 -9.95
C GLY A 92 5.42 7.40 -11.16
N LYS A 93 4.85 7.56 -12.35
CA LYS A 93 5.60 7.55 -13.61
C LYS A 93 6.11 8.96 -13.86
N LYS A 94 7.34 9.08 -14.37
CA LYS A 94 7.90 10.35 -14.82
C LYS A 94 6.92 11.02 -15.78
N GLU A 95 6.63 12.29 -15.57
CA GLU A 95 5.80 13.02 -16.52
C GLU A 95 6.56 13.08 -17.84
N MET A 96 6.03 12.40 -18.87
CA MET A 96 6.46 12.68 -20.24
C MET A 96 5.96 14.10 -20.53
N GLU A 97 6.84 14.98 -21.01
CA GLU A 97 6.43 16.29 -21.53
C GLU A 97 5.29 16.06 -22.51
N ASN A 98 4.05 16.33 -22.08
CA ASN A 98 2.92 16.30 -22.97
C ASN A 98 3.16 17.42 -23.98
N THR A 99 3.46 17.04 -25.22
CA THR A 99 3.18 17.84 -26.40
C THR A 99 1.79 18.41 -26.23
N VAL A 100 1.72 19.72 -26.00
CA VAL A 100 0.50 20.50 -25.93
C VAL A 100 -0.36 20.13 -27.15
N LYS A 101 -1.59 19.65 -26.91
CA LYS A 101 -2.68 19.66 -27.89
C LYS A 101 -3.59 20.83 -27.57
#